data_AF-A0A1H8IEX4-F1
#
_entry.id   AF-A0A1H8IEX4-F1
#
_cell.length_a   1.000
_cell.length_b   1.000
_cell.length_c   1.000
_cell.angle_alpha   90.00
_cell.angle_beta   90.00
_cell.angle_gamma   90.00
#
_symmetry.space_group_name_H-M   'P 1'
#
loop_
_entity.id
_entity.type
_entity.pdbx_description
1 polymer ?
#
loop_
_entity_poly.entity_id
_entity_poly.type
_entity_poly.pdbx_seq_one_letter_code
_entity_poly.pdbx_strand_id
1 'polypeptide(L)'
;MQAPVFDMAPPVKAFPDGIPESVCIKFESLALELLELGFRKYSADAILHRLRWHHHVELGDAAFKLNDHWTAPLARWFMNRNSKAGKFFEVRERAGA
;
A
#
# COMPACT_ATOMS: atom_id res chain seq x y z
N MET A 1 -32.13 9.32 -24.67
CA MET A 1 -30.66 9.22 -24.81
C MET A 1 -30.11 8.71 -23.49
N GLN A 2 -29.67 7.46 -23.43
CA GLN A 2 -29.09 6.86 -22.22
C GLN A 2 -27.57 7.06 -22.30
N ALA A 3 -26.98 7.77 -21.34
CA ALA A 3 -25.53 7.82 -21.21
C ALA A 3 -24.99 6.43 -20.82
N PRO A 4 -23.84 5.99 -21.33
CA PRO A 4 -23.28 4.71 -20.96
C PRO A 4 -22.85 4.76 -19.49
N VAL A 5 -23.41 3.84 -18.71
CA VAL A 5 -22.97 3.54 -17.35
C VAL A 5 -21.55 2.98 -17.50
N PHE A 6 -20.54 3.79 -17.21
CA PHE A 6 -19.17 3.29 -17.11
C PHE A 6 -19.15 2.28 -15.97
N ASP A 7 -18.87 1.04 -16.36
CA ASP A 7 -18.63 -0.13 -15.54
C ASP A 7 -17.95 0.29 -14.23
N MET A 8 -18.71 0.22 -13.13
CA MET A 8 -18.17 0.53 -11.81
C MET A 8 -17.00 -0.42 -11.60
N ALA A 9 -15.79 0.14 -11.54
CA ALA A 9 -14.62 -0.55 -11.04
C ALA A 9 -15.03 -1.33 -9.78
N PRO A 10 -14.57 -2.59 -9.61
CA PRO A 10 -14.94 -3.42 -8.46
C PRO A 10 -14.76 -2.59 -7.18
N PRO A 11 -15.65 -2.74 -6.17
CA PRO A 11 -15.71 -1.84 -5.04
C PRO A 11 -14.29 -1.62 -4.54
N VAL A 12 -13.83 -0.37 -4.63
CA VAL A 12 -12.50 0.06 -4.21
C VAL A 12 -12.30 -0.57 -2.84
N LYS A 13 -11.53 -1.66 -2.75
CA LYS A 13 -11.42 -2.40 -1.49
C LYS A 13 -11.07 -1.39 -0.42
N ALA A 14 -11.91 -1.34 0.63
CA ALA A 14 -11.80 -0.35 1.68
C ALA A 14 -10.36 -0.29 2.19
N PHE A 15 -9.89 0.91 2.51
CA PHE A 15 -8.58 1.10 3.13
C PHE A 15 -8.53 0.32 4.45
N PRO A 16 -7.34 -0.16 4.87
CA PRO A 16 -7.20 -0.84 6.15
C PRO A 16 -7.64 0.05 7.31
N ASP A 17 -8.38 -0.53 8.26
CA ASP A 17 -8.85 0.18 9.45
C ASP A 17 -7.69 0.79 10.25
N GLY A 18 -7.87 2.03 10.71
CA GLY A 18 -6.88 2.72 11.55
C GLY A 18 -5.62 3.20 10.83
N ILE A 19 -5.59 3.17 9.49
CA ILE A 19 -4.52 3.71 8.67
C ILE A 19 -5.06 4.91 7.86
N PRO A 20 -4.42 6.09 7.91
CA PRO A 20 -4.84 7.23 7.10
C PRO A 20 -4.87 6.91 5.61
N GLU A 21 -5.87 7.42 4.89
CA GLU A 21 -6.03 7.18 3.45
C GLU A 21 -4.83 7.69 2.64
N SER A 22 -4.28 8.85 3.02
CA SER A 22 -3.09 9.42 2.37
C SER A 22 -1.87 8.49 2.43
N VAL A 23 -1.70 7.77 3.55
CA VAL A 23 -0.64 6.76 3.72
C VAL A 23 -0.90 5.58 2.79
N CYS A 24 -2.15 5.10 2.70
CA CYS A 24 -2.50 3.97 1.84
C CYS A 24 -2.29 4.29 0.35
N ILE A 25 -2.75 5.47 -0.09
CA ILE A 25 -2.60 5.95 -1.47
C ILE A 25 -1.11 6.08 -1.82
N LYS A 26 -0.31 6.70 -0.94
CA LYS A 26 1.12 6.88 -1.19
C LYS A 26 1.89 5.55 -1.15
N PHE A 27 1.51 4.63 -0.25
CA PHE A 27 2.06 3.27 -0.22
C PHE A 27 1.78 2.53 -1.54
N GLU A 28 0.54 2.56 -2.03
CA GLU A 28 0.15 1.92 -3.29
C GLU A 28 0.90 2.51 -4.47
N SER A 29 1.01 3.84 -4.55
CA SER A 29 1.76 4.53 -5.60
C SER A 29 3.22 4.09 -5.67
N LEU A 30 3.92 4.01 -4.53
CA LEU A 30 5.31 3.55 -4.47
C LEU A 30 5.45 2.08 -4.85
N ALA A 31 4.51 1.24 -4.40
CA ALA A 31 4.52 -0.18 -4.72
C ALA A 31 4.25 -0.45 -6.21
N LEU A 32 3.36 0.32 -6.84
CA LEU A 32 3.10 0.26 -8.29
C LEU A 32 4.31 0.72 -9.09
N GLU A 33 4.98 1.82 -8.69
CA GLU A 33 6.21 2.29 -9.32
C GLU A 33 7.30 1.19 -9.32
N LEU A 34 7.47 0.49 -8.20
CA LEU A 34 8.41 -0.63 -8.11
C LEU A 34 8.02 -1.79 -9.05
N LEU A 35 6.73 -2.08 -9.20
CA LEU A 35 6.28 -3.11 -10.16
C LEU A 35 6.58 -2.70 -11.61
N GLU A 36 6.37 -1.43 -11.96
CA GLU A 36 6.68 -0.87 -13.28
C GLU A 36 8.18 -0.92 -13.58
N LEU A 37 9.02 -0.68 -12.57
CA LEU A 37 10.47 -0.84 -12.64
C LEU A 37 10.93 -2.31 -12.73
N GLY A 38 10.00 -3.26 -12.67
CA GLY A 38 10.27 -4.68 -12.86
C GLY A 38 10.62 -5.44 -11.58
N PHE A 39 10.53 -4.83 -10.40
CA PHE A 39 10.72 -5.55 -9.15
C PHE A 39 9.65 -6.63 -8.99
N ARG A 40 10.08 -7.86 -8.69
CA ARG A 40 9.17 -9.00 -8.45
C ARG A 40 8.92 -9.27 -6.98
N LYS A 41 9.79 -8.74 -6.13
CA LYS A 41 9.78 -8.92 -4.68
C LYS A 41 10.40 -7.70 -4.03
N TYR A 42 9.76 -7.18 -2.99
CA TYR A 42 10.24 -6.00 -2.27
C TYR A 42 9.83 -6.04 -0.80
N SER A 43 10.51 -5.24 0.02
CA SER A 43 10.16 -5.10 1.45
C SER A 43 9.07 -4.04 1.62
N ALA A 44 7.94 -4.43 2.22
CA ALA A 44 6.91 -3.46 2.60
C ALA A 44 7.45 -2.45 3.63
N ASP A 45 8.35 -2.90 4.52
CA ASP A 45 9.00 -2.04 5.51
C ASP A 45 9.89 -0.97 4.86
N ALA A 46 10.60 -1.31 3.77
CA ALA A 46 11.36 -0.32 3.01
C ALA A 46 10.46 0.79 2.42
N ILE A 47 9.25 0.43 1.98
CA ILE A 47 8.26 1.43 1.51
C ILE A 47 7.78 2.31 2.68
N LEU A 48 7.58 1.75 3.88
CA LEU A 48 7.24 2.53 5.07
C LEU A 48 8.34 3.54 5.43
N HIS A 49 9.61 3.15 5.29
CA HIS A 49 10.73 4.07 5.48
C HIS A 49 10.71 5.22 4.45
N ARG A 50 10.38 4.92 3.19
CA ARG A 50 10.20 5.94 2.14
C ARG A 50 9.02 6.88 2.43
N LEU A 51 7.92 6.35 2.96
CA LEU A 51 6.78 7.14 3.45
C LEU A 51 7.15 8.06 4.60
N ARG A 52 7.94 7.56 5.57
CA ARG A 52 8.43 8.38 6.69
C ARG A 52 9.23 9.57 6.17
N TRP A 53 10.14 9.35 5.22
CA TRP A 53 10.87 10.43 4.55
C TRP A 53 9.93 11.41 3.83
N HIS A 54 8.95 10.91 3.08
CA HIS A 54 7.96 11.75 2.38
C HIS A 54 7.26 12.71 3.34
N HIS A 55 6.73 12.20 4.45
CA HIS A 55 6.05 13.06 5.44
C HIS A 55 7.01 14.04 6.13
N HIS A 56 8.16 13.57 6.59
CA HIS A 56 9.07 14.40 7.39
C HIS A 56 9.79 15.45 6.55
N VAL A 57 10.29 15.07 5.38
CA VAL A 57 11.19 15.90 4.57
C VAL A 57 10.47 16.58 3.42
N GLU A 58 9.63 15.85 2.68
CA GLU A 58 8.99 16.39 1.48
C GLU A 58 7.74 17.22 1.83
N LEU A 59 6.99 16.83 2.86
CA LEU A 59 5.82 17.57 3.33
C LEU A 59 6.12 18.50 4.53
N GLY A 60 7.30 18.35 5.15
CA GLY A 60 7.69 19.13 6.34
C GLY A 60 6.89 18.79 7.61
N ASP A 61 6.18 17.66 7.64
CA ASP A 61 5.39 17.21 8.77
C ASP A 61 6.22 16.33 9.70
N ALA A 62 7.10 16.98 10.47
CA ALA A 62 7.96 16.30 11.44
C ALA A 62 7.19 15.67 12.62
N ALA A 63 5.95 16.11 12.87
CA ALA A 63 5.11 15.56 13.93
C ALA A 63 4.45 14.23 13.54
N PHE A 64 4.31 13.98 12.23
CA PHE A 64 3.73 12.74 11.73
C PHE A 64 4.54 11.51 12.17
N LYS A 65 3.88 10.56 12.82
CA LYS A 65 4.50 9.30 13.26
C LYS A 65 3.87 8.12 12.54
N LEU A 66 4.66 7.50 11.67
CA LEU A 66 4.25 6.29 10.96
C LEU A 66 4.43 5.06 11.88
N ASN A 67 3.34 4.33 12.11
CA ASN A 67 3.31 3.14 12.97
C ASN A 67 3.85 1.90 12.22
N ASP A 68 4.79 1.18 12.82
CA ASP A 68 5.40 -0.03 12.24
C ASP A 68 4.41 -1.21 12.13
N HIS A 69 3.36 -1.22 12.96
CA HIS A 69 2.28 -2.20 12.87
C HIS A 69 1.45 -2.06 11.58
N TRP A 70 1.58 -0.96 10.83
CA TRP A 70 0.91 -0.76 9.56
C TRP A 70 1.51 -1.57 8.40
N THR A 71 2.75 -2.08 8.53
CA THR A 71 3.44 -2.83 7.46
C THR A 71 2.63 -4.01 6.96
N ALA A 72 2.16 -4.86 7.88
CA ALA A 72 1.49 -6.10 7.51
C ALA A 72 0.07 -5.88 6.94
N PRO A 73 -0.79 -5.01 7.53
CA PRO A 73 -2.06 -4.61 6.91
C PRO A 73 -1.89 -3.98 5.52
N LEU A 74 -0.94 -3.06 5.33
CA LEU A 74 -0.70 -2.40 4.04
C LEU A 74 -0.22 -3.39 2.97
N ALA A 75 0.72 -4.28 3.31
CA ALA A 75 1.21 -5.30 2.40
C ALA A 75 0.09 -6.24 1.94
N ARG A 76 -0.74 -6.74 2.87
CA ARG A 76 -1.88 -7.62 2.55
C ARG A 76 -2.93 -6.87 1.73
N TRP A 77 -3.27 -5.64 2.11
CA TRP A 77 -4.23 -4.81 1.39
C TRP A 77 -3.78 -4.57 -0.05
N PHE A 78 -2.52 -4.19 -0.28
CA PHE A 78 -1.98 -3.98 -1.61
C PHE A 78 -2.03 -5.24 -2.47
N MET A 79 -1.57 -6.39 -1.96
CA MET A 79 -1.59 -7.65 -2.73
C MET A 79 -3.02 -8.15 -2.99
N ASN A 80 -3.95 -7.93 -2.06
CA ASN A 80 -5.36 -8.27 -2.24
C ASN A 80 -6.07 -7.38 -3.26
N ARG A 81 -5.62 -6.13 -3.41
CA ARG A 81 -6.14 -5.15 -4.36
C ARG A 81 -5.54 -5.33 -5.76
N ASN A 82 -4.26 -5.71 -5.81
CA ASN A 82 -3.49 -5.89 -7.02
C ASN A 82 -3.17 -7.38 -7.20
N SER A 83 -4.09 -8.16 -7.78
CA SER A 83 -3.96 -9.62 -7.92
C SER A 83 -2.69 -10.08 -8.67
N LYS A 84 -2.16 -9.24 -9.57
CA LYS A 84 -0.89 -9.46 -10.28
C LYS A 84 0.35 -9.36 -9.37
N ALA A 85 0.20 -8.80 -8.17
CA ALA A 85 1.27 -8.58 -7.20
C ALA A 85 1.31 -9.63 -6.07
N GLY A 86 0.64 -10.78 -6.22
CA GLY A 86 0.35 -11.71 -5.12
C GLY A 86 1.55 -12.26 -4.32
N LYS A 87 2.79 -12.17 -4.83
CA LYS A 87 4.02 -12.53 -4.08
C LYS A 87 5.02 -11.37 -3.98
N PHE A 88 4.55 -10.15 -4.20
CA PHE A 88 5.40 -8.96 -4.23
C PHE A 88 5.99 -8.63 -2.86
N PHE A 89 5.20 -8.79 -1.79
CA PHE A 89 5.68 -8.67 -0.42
C PHE A 89 5.86 -10.04 0.22
N GLU A 90 6.93 -10.18 1.01
CA GLU A 90 7.04 -11.33 1.91
C GLU A 90 6.06 -11.16 3.07
N VAL A 91 5.07 -12.05 3.13
CA VAL A 91 4.23 -12.22 4.31
C VAL A 91 4.70 -13.48 5.00
N ARG A 92 5.18 -13.35 6.24
CA ARG A 92 5.47 -14.50 7.08
C ARG A 92 4.14 -15.13 7.49
N GLU A 93 3.90 -16.37 7.09
CA GLU A 93 2.90 -17.20 7.74
C GLU A 93 3.39 -17.47 9.16
N ARG A 94 2.59 -17.10 10.17
CA ARG A 94 2.85 -17.60 11.52
C ARG A 94 2.49 -19.08 11.49
N ALA A 95 3.49 -19.96 11.52
CA ALA A 95 3.25 -21.34 11.89
C ALA A 95 2.55 -21.31 13.25
N GLY A 96 1.34 -21.85 13.32
CA GLY A 96 0.51 -21.84 14.53
C GLY A 96 1.29 -22.38 15.73
N ALA A 97 1.10 -21.73 16.88
CA ALA A 97 1.56 -22.21 18.17
C ALA A 97 0.79 -23.47 18.59
#